data_AF-A0A3E0W3A6-F1
#
_entry.id   AF-A0A3E0W3A6-F1
#
_cell.length_a   1.000
_cell.length_b   1.000
_cell.length_c   1.000
_cell.angle_alpha   90.00
_cell.angle_beta   90.00
_cell.angle_gamma   90.00
#
_symmetry.space_group_name_H-M   'P 1'
#
loop_
_entity.id
_entity.type
_entity.pdbx_description
1 polymer ?
#
loop_
_entity_poly.entity_id
_entity_poly.type
_entity_poly.pdbx_seq_one_letter_code
_entity_poly.pdbx_strand_id
1 'polypeptide(L)'
;MTTEATSEPVFGRKDRGSGKLGDYGYDMRPKNARVRLQLAGSDPFQQAIADVLAKGVSELQVFIPRRSAEEERTDAPVAVRFFVDSRMTPVVGFVPRGLEAVALDTLARLEAAGRSPRIPAAIVKSRAGLRVDLLLGQTR
;
A
#
# COMPACT_ATOMS: atom_id res chain seq x y z
N MET A 1 -23.92 -18.77 15.98
CA MET A 1 -23.10 -17.63 15.53
C MET A 1 -21.66 -18.06 15.64
N THR A 2 -21.04 -18.39 14.53
CA THR A 2 -19.67 -18.92 14.48
C THR A 2 -18.72 -17.73 14.48
N THR A 3 -17.94 -17.57 15.54
CA THR A 3 -16.81 -16.66 15.60
C THR A 3 -15.75 -17.12 14.60
N GLU A 4 -15.67 -16.46 13.44
CA GLU A 4 -14.50 -16.56 12.58
C GLU A 4 -13.34 -15.88 13.30
N ALA A 5 -12.43 -16.68 13.87
CA ALA A 5 -11.14 -16.20 14.30
C ALA A 5 -10.45 -15.62 13.05
N THR A 6 -10.25 -14.30 13.01
CA THR A 6 -9.49 -13.61 11.97
C THR A 6 -8.04 -14.11 12.05
N SER A 7 -7.73 -15.18 11.33
CA SER A 7 -6.37 -15.60 11.10
C SER A 7 -5.67 -14.49 10.31
N GLU A 8 -4.49 -14.06 10.79
CA GLU A 8 -3.63 -13.14 10.04
C GLU A 8 -3.48 -13.66 8.60
N PRO A 9 -3.62 -12.81 7.57
CA PRO A 9 -3.33 -13.26 6.22
C PRO A 9 -1.83 -13.54 6.10
N VAL A 10 -1.46 -14.81 6.25
CA VAL A 10 -0.11 -15.30 6.01
C VAL A 10 0.09 -15.36 4.50
N PHE A 11 0.66 -14.29 3.95
CA PHE A 11 1.00 -14.27 2.53
C PHE A 11 2.11 -15.29 2.24
N GLY A 12 1.99 -15.99 1.12
CA GLY A 12 3.05 -16.88 0.64
C GLY A 12 4.38 -16.14 0.55
N ARG A 13 5.51 -16.86 0.67
CA ARG A 13 6.86 -16.28 0.72
C ARG A 13 7.16 -15.26 -0.39
N LYS A 14 6.54 -15.43 -1.56
CA LYS A 14 6.71 -14.59 -2.77
C LYS A 14 5.79 -13.36 -2.83
N ASP A 15 4.93 -13.18 -1.83
CA ASP A 15 3.91 -12.13 -1.78
C ASP A 15 3.87 -11.42 -0.42
N ARG A 16 4.98 -11.46 0.32
CA ARG A 16 5.13 -10.72 1.59
C ARG A 16 5.38 -9.22 1.41
N GLY A 17 5.44 -8.76 0.16
CA GLY A 17 5.89 -7.42 -0.19
C GLY A 17 7.37 -7.19 0.12
N SER A 18 7.81 -5.95 -0.05
CA SER A 18 9.20 -5.58 0.26
C SER A 18 9.35 -4.11 0.63
N GLY A 19 10.36 -3.83 1.45
CA GLY A 19 10.75 -2.50 1.89
C GLY A 19 11.72 -2.63 3.07
N LYS A 20 12.45 -1.58 3.40
CA LYS A 20 13.40 -1.58 4.53
C LYS A 20 13.17 -0.35 5.38
N LEU A 21 12.97 -0.52 6.68
CA LEU A 21 12.93 0.61 7.62
C LEU A 21 14.20 1.48 7.54
N GLY A 22 15.35 0.87 7.23
CA GLY A 22 16.61 1.58 7.01
C GLY A 22 16.60 2.56 5.82
N ASP A 23 15.61 2.51 4.92
CA ASP A 23 15.46 3.46 3.82
C ASP A 23 14.80 4.78 4.26
N TYR A 24 14.38 4.88 5.52
CA TYR A 24 13.70 6.04 6.11
C TYR A 24 14.52 6.66 7.24
N GLY A 25 14.34 7.96 7.46
CA GLY A 25 14.83 8.67 8.64
C GLY A 25 14.07 8.26 9.91
N TYR A 26 14.53 8.75 11.06
CA TYR A 26 13.83 8.57 12.35
C TYR A 26 12.42 9.15 12.34
N ASP A 27 12.18 10.15 11.49
CA ASP A 27 10.90 10.80 11.22
C ASP A 27 10.06 10.08 10.14
N MET A 28 10.41 8.84 9.80
CA MET A 28 9.76 8.04 8.76
C MET A 28 9.75 8.69 7.36
N ARG A 29 10.57 9.73 7.12
CA ARG A 29 10.72 10.31 5.80
C ARG A 29 11.65 9.47 4.93
N PRO A 30 11.33 9.24 3.64
CA PRO A 30 12.21 8.54 2.74
C PRO A 30 13.57 9.25 2.61
N LYS A 31 14.67 8.49 2.68
CA LYS A 31 16.03 9.05 2.55
C LYS A 31 16.36 9.57 1.16
N ASN A 32 15.68 9.07 0.12
CA ASN A 32 15.89 9.49 -1.26
C ASN A 32 14.66 9.24 -2.15
N ALA A 33 14.68 9.82 -3.36
CA ALA A 33 13.56 9.74 -4.31
C ALA A 33 13.29 8.33 -4.90
N ARG A 34 14.22 7.38 -4.72
CA ARG A 34 14.11 6.01 -5.24
C ARG A 34 13.51 5.03 -4.23
N VAL A 35 13.24 5.47 -3.01
CA VAL A 35 12.64 4.61 -1.98
C VAL A 35 11.25 4.17 -2.43
N ARG A 36 11.04 2.85 -2.39
CA ARG A 36 9.78 2.20 -2.75
C ARG A 36 9.39 1.19 -1.69
N LEU A 37 8.10 0.94 -1.59
CA LEU A 37 7.54 -0.12 -0.75
C LEU A 37 6.60 -0.96 -1.63
N GLN A 38 6.95 -2.21 -1.85
CA GLN A 38 6.10 -3.14 -2.58
C GLN A 38 5.06 -3.73 -1.64
N LEU A 39 3.80 -3.68 -2.05
CA LEU A 39 2.69 -4.24 -1.28
C LEU A 39 2.85 -5.75 -1.07
N ALA A 40 2.36 -6.21 0.07
CA ALA A 40 2.13 -7.61 0.35
C ALA A 40 0.74 -8.03 -0.13
N GLY A 41 0.52 -9.32 -0.29
CA GLY A 41 -0.82 -9.87 -0.56
C GLY A 41 -1.42 -9.43 -1.90
N SER A 42 -0.60 -9.17 -2.93
CA SER A 42 -1.11 -8.79 -4.26
C SER A 42 -1.59 -10.00 -5.08
N ASP A 43 -1.18 -11.22 -4.75
CA ASP A 43 -1.55 -12.46 -5.48
C ASP A 43 -3.08 -12.68 -5.57
N PRO A 44 -3.89 -12.52 -4.51
CA PRO A 44 -5.34 -12.69 -4.63
C PRO A 44 -6.04 -11.56 -5.41
N PHE A 45 -5.35 -10.44 -5.69
CA PHE A 45 -5.95 -9.25 -6.31
C PHE A 45 -5.45 -8.98 -7.73
N GLN A 46 -4.89 -9.97 -8.42
CA GLN A 46 -4.32 -9.81 -9.77
C GLN A 46 -5.32 -9.22 -10.76
N GLN A 47 -6.59 -9.63 -10.71
CA GLN A 47 -7.62 -9.07 -11.60
C GLN A 47 -7.83 -7.58 -11.37
N ALA A 48 -7.98 -7.15 -10.11
CA ALA A 48 -8.15 -5.73 -9.78
C ALA A 48 -6.95 -4.88 -10.21
N ILE A 49 -5.72 -5.42 -10.09
CA ILE A 49 -4.51 -4.75 -10.56
C ILE A 49 -4.47 -4.70 -12.10
N ALA A 50 -4.84 -5.79 -12.77
CA ALA A 50 -4.89 -5.85 -14.23
C ALA A 50 -5.93 -4.89 -14.82
N ASP A 51 -7.10 -4.76 -14.18
CA ASP A 51 -8.15 -3.82 -14.60
C ASP A 51 -7.65 -2.36 -14.52
N VAL A 52 -6.91 -2.01 -13.46
CA VAL A 52 -6.28 -0.69 -13.34
C VAL A 52 -5.22 -0.48 -14.41
N LEU A 53 -4.38 -1.48 -14.66
CA LEU A 53 -3.35 -1.42 -15.70
C LEU A 53 -3.95 -1.21 -17.09
N ALA A 54 -5.06 -1.90 -17.39
CA ALA A 54 -5.77 -1.81 -18.66
C ALA A 54 -6.37 -0.42 -18.93
N LYS A 55 -6.64 0.37 -17.90
CA LYS A 55 -7.10 1.77 -18.05
C LYS A 55 -6.01 2.71 -18.58
N GLY A 56 -4.73 2.30 -18.55
CA GLY A 56 -3.64 3.08 -19.13
C GLY A 56 -3.35 4.42 -18.44
N VAL A 57 -3.66 4.54 -17.15
CA VAL A 57 -3.41 5.79 -16.38
C VAL A 57 -1.92 5.97 -16.16
N SER A 58 -1.39 7.13 -16.54
CA SER A 58 0.04 7.46 -16.47
C SER A 58 0.55 7.71 -15.05
N GLU A 59 -0.28 8.32 -14.21
CA GLU A 59 0.07 8.68 -12.83
C GLU A 59 -0.87 7.98 -11.85
N LEU A 60 -0.45 6.80 -11.39
CA LEU A 60 -1.21 6.04 -10.40
C LEU A 60 -0.97 6.59 -9.00
N GLN A 61 -2.05 6.66 -8.24
CA GLN A 61 -2.04 7.02 -6.83
C GLN A 61 -2.82 5.99 -6.03
N VAL A 62 -2.36 5.71 -4.82
CA VAL A 62 -3.09 4.86 -3.89
C VAL A 62 -3.84 5.67 -2.85
N PHE A 63 -4.92 5.06 -2.39
CA PHE A 63 -5.71 5.47 -1.26
C PHE A 63 -5.63 4.38 -0.19
N ILE A 64 -5.37 4.80 1.05
CA ILE A 64 -5.41 3.95 2.23
C ILE A 64 -6.50 4.54 3.14
N PRO A 65 -7.58 3.80 3.44
CA PRO A 65 -8.62 4.29 4.34
C PRO A 65 -8.05 4.49 5.74
N ARG A 66 -8.63 5.44 6.49
CA ARG A 66 -8.36 5.56 7.92
C ARG A 66 -8.80 4.27 8.61
N ARG A 67 -7.97 3.76 9.53
CA ARG A 67 -8.29 2.57 10.31
C ARG A 67 -9.40 2.90 11.30
N SER A 68 -10.32 1.95 11.46
CA SER A 68 -11.32 1.94 12.52
C SER A 68 -10.71 1.50 13.86
N ALA A 69 -11.38 1.83 14.96
CA ALA A 69 -10.95 1.42 16.30
C ALA A 69 -10.90 -0.11 16.47
N GLU A 70 -11.72 -0.85 15.70
CA GLU A 70 -11.67 -2.31 15.68
C GLU A 70 -10.44 -2.82 14.95
N GLU A 71 -10.16 -2.28 13.75
CA GLU A 71 -8.96 -2.64 13.00
C GLU A 71 -7.68 -2.36 13.78
N GLU A 72 -7.61 -1.27 14.53
CA GLU A 72 -6.48 -0.97 15.41
C GLU A 72 -6.37 -1.98 16.57
N ARG A 73 -7.49 -2.34 17.21
CA ARG A 73 -7.54 -3.30 18.32
C ARG A 73 -7.10 -4.70 17.90
N THR A 74 -7.44 -5.11 16.68
CA THR A 74 -7.16 -6.45 16.15
C THR A 74 -5.84 -6.52 15.37
N ASP A 75 -5.10 -5.41 15.29
CA ASP A 75 -3.92 -5.28 14.44
C ASP A 75 -4.19 -5.72 12.99
N ALA A 76 -5.35 -5.32 12.47
CA ALA A 76 -5.75 -5.62 11.11
C ALA A 76 -4.74 -5.07 10.07
N PRO A 77 -4.42 -5.83 9.01
CA PRO A 77 -3.54 -5.37 7.94
C PRO A 77 -4.03 -4.08 7.27
N VAL A 78 -3.09 -3.20 6.92
CA VAL A 78 -3.41 -1.93 6.25
C VAL A 78 -3.71 -2.17 4.77
N ALA A 79 -4.99 -2.21 4.41
CA ALA A 79 -5.46 -2.45 3.05
C ALA A 79 -5.23 -1.24 2.13
N VAL A 80 -4.74 -1.49 0.92
CA VAL A 80 -4.41 -0.47 -0.08
C VAL A 80 -5.29 -0.63 -1.32
N ARG A 81 -5.75 0.50 -1.86
CA ARG A 81 -6.57 0.61 -3.07
C ARG A 81 -5.94 1.62 -4.02
N PHE A 82 -6.17 1.50 -5.32
CA PHE A 82 -5.88 2.62 -6.23
C PHE A 82 -7.01 3.65 -6.19
N PHE A 83 -6.67 4.89 -6.54
CA PHE A 83 -7.62 5.95 -6.83
C PHE A 83 -7.52 6.29 -8.32
N VAL A 84 -8.55 5.92 -9.09
CA VAL A 84 -8.59 6.04 -10.55
C VAL A 84 -9.99 6.52 -10.97
N ASP A 85 -10.08 7.44 -11.93
CA ASP A 85 -11.36 8.00 -12.42
C ASP A 85 -12.25 8.55 -11.29
N SER A 86 -11.65 9.24 -10.33
CA SER A 86 -12.33 9.77 -9.13
C SER A 86 -12.97 8.72 -8.22
N ARG A 87 -12.57 7.44 -8.34
CA ARG A 87 -13.11 6.34 -7.55
C ARG A 87 -12.01 5.48 -6.93
N MET A 88 -12.32 4.88 -5.79
CA MET A 88 -11.49 3.84 -5.19
C MET A 88 -11.75 2.51 -5.89
N THR A 89 -10.69 1.76 -6.12
CA THR A 89 -10.78 0.37 -6.59
C THR A 89 -11.07 -0.59 -5.44
N PRO A 90 -11.35 -1.87 -5.73
CA PRO A 90 -11.13 -2.94 -4.76
C PRO A 90 -9.69 -2.94 -4.20
N VAL A 91 -9.49 -3.72 -3.14
CA VAL A 91 -8.16 -3.89 -2.52
C VAL A 91 -7.19 -4.48 -3.56
N VAL A 92 -5.95 -3.98 -3.57
CA VAL A 92 -4.88 -4.46 -4.46
C VAL A 92 -3.68 -5.03 -3.71
N GLY A 93 -3.73 -4.98 -2.38
CA GLY A 93 -2.70 -5.51 -1.51
C GLY A 93 -2.73 -4.81 -0.16
N PHE A 94 -1.70 -5.07 0.63
CA PHE A 94 -1.56 -4.57 1.99
C PHE A 94 -0.17 -3.97 2.19
N VAL A 95 -0.05 -3.00 3.08
CA VAL A 95 1.28 -2.54 3.53
C VAL A 95 1.98 -3.71 4.22
N PRO A 96 3.25 -4.03 3.90
CA PRO A 96 3.98 -5.09 4.56
C PRO A 96 4.08 -4.85 6.07
N ARG A 97 4.02 -5.94 6.85
CA ARG A 97 4.12 -5.88 8.31
C ARG A 97 5.44 -5.22 8.75
N GLY A 98 5.36 -4.33 9.73
CA GLY A 98 6.47 -3.53 10.23
C GLY A 98 6.76 -2.25 9.44
N LEU A 99 6.01 -1.99 8.35
CA LEU A 99 6.14 -0.76 7.53
C LEU A 99 4.84 0.07 7.50
N GLU A 100 3.84 -0.30 8.29
CA GLU A 100 2.55 0.41 8.38
C GLU A 100 2.75 1.86 8.81
N ALA A 101 3.57 2.08 9.84
CA ALA A 101 3.87 3.41 10.36
C ALA A 101 4.44 4.33 9.27
N VAL A 102 5.28 3.80 8.37
CA VAL A 102 5.85 4.57 7.25
C VAL A 102 4.74 5.06 6.30
N ALA A 103 3.83 4.18 5.92
CA ALA A 103 2.74 4.53 5.00
C ALA A 103 1.77 5.51 5.65
N LEU A 104 1.36 5.26 6.90
CA LEU A 104 0.42 6.11 7.63
C LEU A 104 1.00 7.49 7.94
N ASP A 105 2.25 7.57 8.39
CA ASP A 105 2.91 8.84 8.65
C ASP A 105 3.11 9.64 7.35
N THR A 106 3.40 8.96 6.24
CA THR A 106 3.46 9.62 4.92
C THR A 106 2.15 10.31 4.55
N LEU A 107 1.00 9.66 4.77
CA LEU A 107 -0.30 10.26 4.52
C LEU A 107 -0.56 11.46 5.43
N ALA A 108 -0.26 11.32 6.73
CA ALA A 108 -0.41 12.40 7.70
C ALA A 108 0.44 13.62 7.34
N ARG A 109 1.69 13.42 6.91
CA ARG A 109 2.58 14.51 6.46
C ARG A 109 2.07 15.18 5.19
N LEU A 110 1.54 14.41 4.22
CA LEU A 110 0.95 14.98 3.02
C LEU A 110 -0.26 15.87 3.36
N GLU A 111 -1.14 15.39 4.23
CA GLU A 111 -2.30 16.14 4.72
C GLU A 111 -1.86 17.42 5.46
N ALA A 112 -0.90 17.32 6.39
CA ALA A 112 -0.35 18.47 7.12
C ALA A 112 0.33 19.51 6.22
N ALA A 113 0.87 19.08 5.07
CA ALA A 113 1.46 19.96 4.07
C ALA A 113 0.44 20.54 3.07
N GLY A 114 -0.87 20.29 3.26
CA GLY A 114 -1.93 20.74 2.34
C GLY A 114 -1.91 20.03 0.98
N ARG A 115 -1.22 18.89 0.86
CA ARG A 115 -1.18 18.07 -0.35
C ARG A 115 -2.30 17.03 -0.30
N SER A 116 -2.68 16.50 -1.46
CA SER A 116 -3.57 15.34 -1.53
C SER A 116 -2.97 14.18 -0.72
N PRO A 117 -3.70 13.58 0.24
CA PRO A 117 -3.23 12.47 1.06
C PRO A 117 -3.28 11.16 0.26
N ARG A 118 -2.50 11.11 -0.82
CA ARG A 118 -2.37 9.96 -1.72
C ARG A 118 -0.92 9.75 -2.06
N ILE A 119 -0.49 8.49 -2.06
CA ILE A 119 0.90 8.12 -2.33
C ILE A 119 0.99 7.73 -3.81
N PRO A 120 1.95 8.28 -4.58
CA PRO A 120 2.19 7.82 -5.95
C PRO A 120 2.56 6.34 -5.97
N ALA A 121 2.15 5.62 -7.00
CA ALA A 121 2.35 4.20 -7.11
C ALA A 121 2.69 3.76 -8.54
N ALA A 122 3.22 2.55 -8.67
CA ALA A 122 3.48 1.91 -9.95
C ALA A 122 2.99 0.45 -9.91
N ILE A 123 2.45 -0.01 -11.04
CA ILE A 123 2.22 -1.44 -11.26
C ILE A 123 3.46 -2.02 -11.94
N VAL A 124 4.04 -3.06 -11.34
CA VAL A 124 5.27 -3.70 -11.81
C VAL A 124 4.97 -5.14 -12.20
N LYS A 125 5.40 -5.55 -13.39
CA LYS A 125 5.30 -6.95 -13.81
C LYS A 125 6.49 -7.74 -13.28
N SER A 126 6.20 -8.81 -12.55
CA SER A 126 7.19 -9.76 -12.04
C SER A 126 6.97 -11.15 -12.65
N ARG A 127 7.90 -12.08 -12.39
CA ARG A 127 7.71 -13.50 -12.75
C ARG A 127 6.54 -14.17 -12.03
N ALA A 128 6.09 -13.60 -10.92
CA ALA A 128 4.99 -14.12 -10.10
C ALA A 128 3.64 -13.43 -10.37
N GLY A 129 3.60 -12.46 -11.29
CA GLY A 129 2.40 -11.66 -11.55
C GLY A 129 2.65 -10.16 -11.40
N LEU A 130 1.56 -9.39 -11.41
CA LEU A 130 1.54 -7.96 -11.20
C LEU A 130 1.75 -7.64 -9.71
N ARG A 131 2.60 -6.65 -9.43
CA ARG A 131 2.90 -6.13 -8.11
C ARG A 131 2.59 -4.64 -8.07
N VAL A 132 2.37 -4.11 -6.88
CA VAL A 132 2.14 -2.68 -6.66
C VAL A 132 3.27 -2.13 -5.80
N ASP A 133 3.98 -1.15 -6.32
CA ASP A 133 5.02 -0.41 -5.60
C ASP A 133 4.48 0.97 -5.21
N LEU A 134 4.51 1.30 -3.93
CA LEU A 134 4.33 2.66 -3.43
C LEU A 134 5.63 3.43 -3.62
N LEU A 135 5.58 4.53 -4.36
CA LEU A 135 6.75 5.36 -4.72
C LEU A 135 7.00 6.40 -3.63
N LEU A 136 7.20 5.94 -2.39
CA LEU A 136 7.31 6.78 -1.20
C LEU A 136 8.36 7.88 -1.33
N GLY A 137 9.49 7.62 -2.00
CA GLY A 137 10.52 8.62 -2.26
C GLY A 137 10.04 9.88 -2.99
N GLN A 138 8.94 9.80 -3.74
CA GLN A 138 8.33 10.93 -4.44
C GLN A 138 7.46 11.82 -3.54
N THR A 139 7.29 11.44 -2.27
CA THR A 139 6.50 12.20 -1.27
C THR A 139 7.37 13.01 -0.30
N ARG A 140 8.68 13.05 -0.51
CA ARG A 140 9.66 13.73 0.36
C ARG A 140 9.32 15.21 0.59
#